data_AF-A0AA95JHH7-F1
#
_entry.id   AF-A0AA95JHH7-F1
#
_cell.length_a   1.000
_cell.length_b   1.000
_cell.length_c   1.000
_cell.angle_alpha   90.00
_cell.angle_beta   90.00
_cell.angle_gamma   90.00
#
_symmetry.space_group_name_H-M   'P 1'
#
loop_
_entity.id
_entity.type
_entity.pdbx_description
1 polymer ?
#
loop_
_entity_poly.entity_id
_entity_poly.type
_entity_poly.pdbx_seq_one_letter_code
_entity_poly.pdbx_strand_id
1 'polypeptide(L)'
;MKLIIMRNKYKLFFLTLIAVTLISFGVWRALFYHIDLRYVNNISSTSKLPMDWSWVVLTRGEDIKKYRLEGFNLPEHDFNNSFLVISTKKIKQLYYYKLGDDCACGPPIADIKFVENTFQPDTYYIYEMEKIWIGQMTNELFND
;
A
#
# COMPACT_ATOMS: atom_id res chain seq x y z
N MET A 1 -55.79 13.40 9.59
CA MET A 1 -54.94 12.57 10.49
C MET A 1 -53.91 11.71 9.74
N LYS A 2 -54.25 11.01 8.63
CA LYS A 2 -53.29 10.19 7.84
C LYS A 2 -52.06 10.95 7.28
N LEU A 3 -52.22 12.20 6.87
CA LEU A 3 -51.13 13.04 6.33
C LEU A 3 -50.02 13.35 7.34
N ILE A 4 -50.37 13.52 8.63
CA ILE A 4 -49.40 13.82 9.70
C ILE A 4 -48.56 12.57 10.02
N ILE A 5 -49.21 11.40 10.04
CA ILE A 5 -48.54 10.11 10.27
C ILE A 5 -47.61 9.78 9.11
N MET A 6 -48.02 10.02 7.86
CA MET A 6 -47.15 9.81 6.69
C MET A 6 -45.93 10.74 6.69
N ARG A 7 -46.11 12.03 7.01
CA ARG A 7 -45.00 13.01 7.08
C ARG A 7 -43.93 12.62 8.12
N ASN A 8 -44.33 11.97 9.21
CA ASN A 8 -43.40 11.54 10.26
C ASN A 8 -42.60 10.29 9.87
N LYS A 9 -43.19 9.39 9.08
CA LYS A 9 -42.52 8.17 8.58
C LYS A 9 -41.40 8.49 7.59
N TYR A 10 -41.59 9.46 6.69
CA TYR A 10 -40.54 9.88 5.75
C TYR A 10 -39.36 10.57 6.46
N LYS A 11 -39.63 11.36 7.51
CA LYS A 11 -38.59 11.96 8.34
C LYS A 11 -37.74 10.90 9.02
N LEU A 12 -38.37 9.88 9.61
CA LEU A 12 -37.67 8.78 10.26
C LEU A 12 -36.81 7.99 9.27
N PHE A 13 -37.35 7.68 8.08
CA PHE A 13 -36.63 6.99 7.02
C PHE A 13 -35.38 7.77 6.56
N PHE A 14 -35.51 9.08 6.33
CA PHE A 14 -34.38 9.93 5.96
C PHE A 14 -33.30 9.99 7.05
N LEU A 15 -33.71 10.06 8.32
CA LEU A 15 -32.79 10.07 9.46
C LEU A 15 -32.03 8.75 9.57
N THR A 16 -32.70 7.62 9.38
CA THR A 16 -32.05 6.31 9.35
C THR A 16 -31.09 6.17 8.17
N LEU A 17 -31.45 6.69 6.99
CA LEU A 17 -30.58 6.65 5.82
C LEU A 17 -29.28 7.44 6.06
N ILE A 18 -29.40 8.66 6.61
CA ILE A 18 -28.24 9.50 6.95
C ILE A 18 -27.37 8.80 8.01
N ALA A 19 -27.98 8.22 9.05
CA ALA A 19 -27.24 7.50 10.08
C ALA A 19 -26.45 6.30 9.51
N VAL A 20 -27.08 5.49 8.64
CA VAL A 20 -26.41 4.36 7.98
C VAL A 20 -25.26 4.84 7.08
N THR A 21 -25.45 5.93 6.32
CA THR A 21 -24.38 6.48 5.46
C THR A 21 -23.19 7.02 6.25
N LEU A 22 -23.43 7.62 7.43
CA LEU A 22 -22.34 8.12 8.27
C LEU A 22 -21.57 6.97 8.92
N ILE A 23 -22.28 5.92 9.37
CA ILE A 23 -21.65 4.72 9.93
C ILE A 23 -20.82 4.01 8.86
N SER A 24 -21.38 3.80 7.66
CA SER A 24 -20.65 3.13 6.58
C SER A 24 -19.42 3.93 6.13
N PHE A 25 -19.49 5.26 6.07
CA PHE A 25 -18.34 6.10 5.76
C PHE A 25 -17.25 6.05 6.86
N GLY A 26 -17.65 6.02 8.13
CA GLY A 26 -16.73 5.85 9.26
C GLY A 26 -16.02 4.51 9.25
N VAL A 27 -16.76 3.42 9.01
CA VAL A 27 -16.20 2.06 8.88
C VAL A 27 -15.28 1.98 7.66
N TRP A 28 -15.67 2.57 6.53
CA TRP A 28 -14.85 2.58 5.31
C TRP A 28 -13.49 3.22 5.57
N ARG A 29 -13.42 4.36 6.26
CA ARG A 29 -12.11 4.98 6.59
C ARG A 29 -11.21 4.11 7.46
N ALA A 30 -11.78 3.33 8.38
CA ALA A 30 -11.00 2.44 9.24
C ALA A 30 -10.40 1.23 8.49
N LEU A 31 -10.92 0.89 7.31
CA LEU A 31 -10.44 -0.24 6.49
C LEU A 31 -9.26 0.12 5.58
N PHE A 32 -8.93 1.42 5.43
CA PHE A 32 -7.89 1.91 4.54
C PHE A 32 -6.76 2.49 5.37
N TYR A 33 -5.69 1.71 5.51
CA TYR A 33 -4.48 2.21 6.17
C TYR A 33 -3.57 2.86 5.12
N HIS A 34 -3.10 4.07 5.43
CA HIS A 34 -2.08 4.75 4.62
C HIS A 34 -0.72 4.19 5.01
N ILE A 35 0.04 3.70 4.04
CA ILE A 35 1.40 3.26 4.27
C ILE A 35 2.33 4.45 4.07
N ASP A 36 3.05 4.81 5.12
CA ASP A 36 4.03 5.88 5.04
C ASP A 36 5.27 5.40 4.26
N LEU A 37 5.53 6.09 3.15
CA LEU A 37 6.68 5.88 2.29
C LEU A 37 7.64 7.05 2.43
N ARG A 38 8.88 6.76 2.78
CA ARG A 38 9.96 7.74 2.84
C ARG A 38 10.77 7.65 1.56
N TYR A 39 10.83 8.73 0.78
CA TYR A 39 11.70 8.77 -0.39
C TYR A 39 13.18 8.69 0.02
N VAL A 40 13.92 7.77 -0.59
CA VAL A 40 15.36 7.56 -0.33
C VAL A 40 16.17 8.25 -1.40
N ASN A 41 16.05 7.77 -2.65
CA ASN A 41 16.74 8.33 -3.80
C ASN A 41 16.05 7.92 -5.11
N ASN A 42 16.65 8.32 -6.22
CA ASN A 42 16.40 7.72 -7.52
C ASN A 42 17.71 7.18 -8.09
N ILE A 43 17.60 6.12 -8.86
CA ILE A 43 18.74 5.50 -9.55
C ILE A 43 18.45 5.44 -11.04
N SER A 44 19.50 5.57 -11.84
CA SER A 44 19.44 5.25 -13.26
C SER A 44 19.89 3.80 -13.47
N SER A 45 19.15 3.04 -14.26
CA SER A 45 19.47 1.66 -14.60
C SER A 45 18.98 1.34 -16.01
N THR A 46 19.87 0.77 -16.83
CA THR A 46 19.53 0.22 -18.14
C THR A 46 18.76 -1.11 -18.03
N SER A 47 18.74 -1.69 -16.83
CA SER A 47 18.04 -2.93 -16.54
C SER A 47 16.56 -2.64 -16.31
N LYS A 48 15.72 -3.55 -16.77
CA LYS A 48 14.26 -3.45 -16.61
C LYS A 48 13.82 -4.25 -15.40
N LEU A 49 12.91 -3.68 -14.61
CA LEU A 49 12.18 -4.48 -13.63
C LEU A 49 11.48 -5.65 -14.35
N PRO A 50 11.21 -6.76 -13.65
CA PRO A 50 10.42 -7.87 -14.19
C PRO A 50 9.17 -7.33 -14.90
N MET A 51 8.96 -7.80 -16.13
CA MET A 51 8.45 -7.05 -17.28
C MET A 51 7.06 -6.39 -17.15
N ASP A 52 6.32 -6.64 -16.07
CA ASP A 52 4.97 -6.13 -15.84
C ASP A 52 4.82 -5.27 -14.58
N TRP A 53 5.89 -5.10 -13.81
CA TRP A 53 5.80 -4.47 -12.50
C TRP A 53 6.18 -2.99 -12.57
N SER A 54 5.21 -2.12 -12.29
CA SER A 54 5.47 -0.67 -12.12
C SER A 54 6.22 -0.36 -10.82
N TRP A 55 6.32 -1.33 -9.92
CA TRP A 55 7.04 -1.25 -8.64
C TRP A 55 7.26 -2.65 -8.06
N VAL A 56 8.19 -2.78 -7.11
CA VAL A 56 8.47 -4.01 -6.37
C VAL A 56 8.87 -3.68 -4.93
N VAL A 57 8.49 -4.53 -3.98
CA VAL A 57 9.00 -4.48 -2.60
C VAL A 57 10.13 -5.49 -2.46
N LEU A 58 11.26 -5.02 -1.95
CA LEU A 58 12.36 -5.85 -1.48
C LEU A 58 12.18 -6.07 0.01
N THR A 59 12.24 -7.32 0.44
CA THR A 59 11.95 -7.70 1.82
C THR A 59 13.17 -8.19 2.59
N ARG A 60 14.23 -8.58 1.86
CA ARG A 60 15.46 -9.16 2.43
C ARG A 60 16.71 -8.67 1.69
N GLY A 61 17.86 -8.79 2.35
CA GLY A 61 19.16 -8.42 1.76
C GLY A 61 19.53 -9.24 0.51
N GLU A 62 19.01 -10.45 0.38
CA GLU A 62 19.17 -11.31 -0.81
C GLU A 62 18.55 -10.69 -2.05
N ASP A 63 17.42 -9.98 -1.90
CA ASP A 63 16.76 -9.28 -3.00
C ASP A 63 17.68 -8.19 -3.57
N ILE A 64 18.34 -7.42 -2.70
CA ILE A 64 19.31 -6.39 -3.13
C ILE A 64 20.45 -7.03 -3.92
N LYS A 65 21.00 -8.15 -3.44
CA LYS A 65 22.09 -8.86 -4.15
C LYS A 65 21.64 -9.30 -5.53
N LYS A 66 20.44 -9.87 -5.64
CA LYS A 66 19.84 -10.29 -6.93
C LYS A 66 19.70 -9.10 -7.88
N TYR A 67 19.07 -8.01 -7.45
CA TYR A 67 18.86 -6.84 -8.33
C TYR A 67 20.17 -6.13 -8.68
N ARG A 68 21.19 -6.14 -7.80
CA ARG A 68 22.53 -5.65 -8.15
C ARG A 68 23.18 -6.49 -9.27
N LEU A 69 23.03 -7.81 -9.24
CA LEU A 69 23.49 -8.70 -10.32
C LEU A 69 22.74 -8.44 -11.64
N GLU A 70 21.47 -8.05 -11.54
CA GLU A 70 20.67 -7.62 -12.70
C GLU A 70 21.04 -6.21 -13.19
N GLY A 71 21.93 -5.47 -12.52
CA GLY A 71 22.44 -4.16 -12.94
C GLY A 71 21.84 -2.96 -12.21
N PHE A 72 21.01 -3.16 -11.18
CA PHE A 72 20.48 -2.07 -10.37
C PHE A 72 21.49 -1.62 -9.30
N ASN A 73 21.85 -0.33 -9.30
CA ASN A 73 22.72 0.24 -8.28
C ASN A 73 21.95 0.59 -6.99
N LEU A 74 21.43 -0.43 -6.30
CA LEU A 74 20.64 -0.25 -5.08
C LEU A 74 21.52 0.10 -3.87
N PRO A 75 21.11 1.04 -3.01
CA PRO A 75 21.81 1.33 -1.76
C PRO A 75 21.79 0.11 -0.83
N GLU A 76 22.72 0.07 0.13
CA GLU A 76 22.58 -0.86 1.25
C GLU A 76 21.39 -0.46 2.13
N HIS A 77 20.76 -1.45 2.76
CA HIS A 77 19.55 -1.23 3.54
C HIS A 77 19.44 -2.21 4.69
N ASP A 78 19.01 -1.70 5.85
CA ASP A 78 18.71 -2.52 7.02
C ASP A 78 17.24 -2.99 6.98
N PHE A 79 17.06 -4.25 6.57
CA PHE A 79 15.75 -4.88 6.50
C PHE A 79 15.15 -5.26 7.85
N ASN A 80 15.78 -4.94 8.99
CA ASN A 80 15.18 -5.25 10.29
C ASN A 80 13.90 -4.45 10.54
N ASN A 81 13.90 -3.16 10.22
CA ASN A 81 12.83 -2.23 10.59
C ASN A 81 11.99 -1.73 9.41
N SER A 82 12.49 -1.88 8.18
CA SER A 82 11.82 -1.35 6.98
C SER A 82 12.11 -2.21 5.76
N PHE A 83 11.23 -2.12 4.78
CA PHE A 83 11.40 -2.67 3.44
C PHE A 83 11.83 -1.57 2.47
N LEU A 84 12.39 -1.98 1.33
CA LEU A 84 12.62 -1.07 0.21
C LEU A 84 11.56 -1.26 -0.86
N VAL A 85 11.10 -0.17 -1.45
CA VAL A 85 10.19 -0.18 -2.60
C VAL A 85 10.89 0.50 -3.76
N ILE A 86 10.99 -0.20 -4.89
CA ILE A 86 11.51 0.34 -6.14
C ILE A 86 10.33 0.59 -7.06
N SER A 87 10.26 1.72 -7.75
CA SER A 87 9.19 2.01 -8.71
C SER A 87 9.68 2.76 -9.95
N THR A 88 9.03 2.53 -11.10
CA THR A 88 9.28 3.26 -12.36
C THR A 88 8.67 4.67 -12.37
N LYS A 89 7.80 4.99 -11.40
CA LYS A 89 7.16 6.31 -11.26
C LYS A 89 7.26 6.75 -9.80
N LYS A 90 7.14 8.06 -9.56
CA LYS A 90 7.05 8.52 -8.17
C LYS A 90 5.75 8.01 -7.56
N ILE A 91 5.83 7.39 -6.39
CA ILE A 91 4.66 6.98 -5.62
C ILE A 91 4.14 8.21 -4.88
N LYS A 92 2.86 8.51 -5.06
CA LYS A 92 2.14 9.54 -4.32
C LYS A 92 1.62 8.97 -3.00
N GLN A 93 0.92 7.84 -3.08
CA GLN A 93 0.27 7.18 -1.96
C GLN A 93 0.24 5.67 -2.16
N LEU A 94 0.40 4.92 -1.07
CA LEU A 94 0.29 3.47 -1.01
C LEU A 94 -0.75 3.12 0.07
N TYR A 95 -1.70 2.26 -0.28
CA TYR A 95 -2.79 1.85 0.59
C TYR A 95 -2.75 0.37 0.89
N TYR A 96 -3.30 0.01 2.05
CA TYR A 96 -3.56 -1.36 2.49
C TYR A 96 -5.07 -1.58 2.77
N TYR A 97 -5.61 -2.70 2.26
CA TYR A 97 -6.94 -3.24 2.54
C TYR A 97 -6.80 -4.35 3.57
N LYS A 98 -7.33 -4.15 4.77
CA LYS A 98 -7.39 -5.19 5.81
C LYS A 98 -8.48 -6.25 5.53
N LEU A 99 -8.68 -6.63 4.27
CA LEU A 99 -9.57 -7.72 3.89
C LEU A 99 -8.73 -8.99 3.83
N GLY A 100 -9.07 -9.94 4.70
CA GLY A 100 -8.20 -11.05 5.10
C GLY A 100 -7.63 -11.83 3.92
N ASP A 101 -6.30 -11.90 3.90
CA ASP A 101 -5.56 -12.85 3.09
C ASP A 101 -4.60 -13.56 4.03
N ASP A 102 -4.96 -14.76 4.50
CA ASP A 102 -4.16 -15.64 5.39
C ASP A 102 -2.86 -16.17 4.74
N CYS A 103 -2.51 -15.64 3.58
CA CYS A 103 -1.35 -16.05 2.81
C CYS A 103 -0.12 -15.27 3.29
N ALA A 104 0.88 -15.96 3.86
CA ALA A 104 2.14 -15.41 4.38
C ALA A 104 3.09 -14.84 3.28
N CYS A 105 2.56 -14.21 2.23
CA CYS A 105 3.27 -13.89 0.99
C CYS A 105 3.75 -12.42 0.91
N GLY A 106 3.99 -11.77 2.03
CA GLY A 106 4.41 -10.36 2.09
C GLY A 106 3.29 -9.41 2.49
N PRO A 107 3.55 -8.10 2.58
CA PRO A 107 2.53 -7.15 2.99
C PRO A 107 1.40 -7.17 1.95
N PRO A 108 0.15 -7.48 2.33
CA PRO A 108 -0.96 -7.30 1.42
C PRO A 108 -1.02 -5.82 1.01
N ILE A 109 -0.92 -5.55 -0.28
CA ILE A 109 -0.92 -4.19 -0.84
C ILE A 109 -2.17 -4.05 -1.70
N ALA A 110 -2.90 -2.97 -1.44
CA ALA A 110 -4.26 -2.79 -1.90
C ALA A 110 -4.38 -1.89 -3.12
N ASP A 111 -3.66 -0.78 -3.10
CA ASP A 111 -3.70 0.20 -4.17
C ASP A 111 -2.46 1.12 -4.10
N ILE A 112 -1.99 1.56 -5.26
CA ILE A 112 -0.89 2.51 -5.38
C ILE A 112 -1.31 3.63 -6.32
N LYS A 113 -1.16 4.85 -5.83
CA LYS A 113 -1.30 6.06 -6.63
C LYS A 113 0.07 6.59 -6.96
N PHE A 114 0.34 6.71 -8.25
CA PHE A 114 1.54 7.36 -8.75
C PHE A 114 1.32 8.87 -8.94
N VAL A 115 2.40 9.62 -8.90
CA VAL A 115 2.41 11.00 -9.38
C VAL A 115 2.39 10.95 -10.91
N GLU A 116 1.40 11.62 -11.51
CA GLU A 116 1.25 11.69 -12.95
C GLU A 116 2.51 12.28 -13.62
N ASN A 117 2.81 11.82 -14.84
CA ASN A 117 3.92 12.33 -15.67
C ASN A 117 5.32 12.27 -15.02
N THR A 118 5.52 11.44 -14.00
CA THR A 118 6.85 11.24 -13.37
C THR A 118 7.61 10.04 -13.93
N PHE A 119 7.05 9.35 -14.91
CA PHE A 119 7.78 8.31 -15.62
C PHE A 119 8.96 8.93 -16.35
N GLN A 120 10.14 8.42 -16.04
CA GLN A 120 11.38 8.75 -16.73
C GLN A 120 12.01 7.44 -17.18
N PRO A 121 12.34 7.28 -18.48
CA PRO A 121 13.04 6.11 -18.96
C PRO A 121 14.30 5.84 -18.12
N ASP A 122 14.56 4.56 -17.88
CA ASP A 122 15.75 4.09 -17.17
C ASP A 122 15.93 4.68 -15.76
N THR A 123 14.89 5.26 -15.18
CA THR A 123 14.92 5.88 -13.85
C THR A 123 13.99 5.13 -12.92
N TYR A 124 14.52 4.76 -11.75
CA TYR A 124 13.77 4.10 -10.70
C TYR A 124 13.82 4.94 -9.43
N TYR A 125 12.66 5.08 -8.79
CA TYR A 125 12.50 5.77 -7.53
C TYR A 125 12.50 4.75 -6.40
N ILE A 126 13.30 5.02 -5.37
CA ILE A 126 13.49 4.14 -4.22
C ILE A 126 12.84 4.79 -3.00
N TYR A 127 12.05 4.00 -2.30
CA TYR A 127 11.37 4.39 -1.06
C TYR A 127 11.69 3.39 0.04
N GLU A 128 11.77 3.89 1.26
CA GLU A 128 11.70 3.13 2.49
C GLU A 128 10.25 3.02 2.92
N MET A 129 9.83 1.80 3.26
CA MET A 129 8.51 1.51 3.79
C MET A 129 8.71 0.89 5.16
N GLU A 130 8.17 1.49 6.21
CA GLU A 130 8.23 0.87 7.54
C GLU A 130 7.62 -0.53 7.50
N LYS A 131 8.18 -1.45 8.29
CA LYS A 131 7.49 -2.71 8.57
C LYS A 131 6.27 -2.40 9.42
N ILE A 132 5.18 -2.07 8.75
CA ILE A 132 3.88 -2.04 9.41
C ILE A 132 3.60 -3.47 9.82
N TRP A 133 3.45 -3.69 11.12
CA TRP A 133 2.95 -4.92 11.68
C TRP A 133 1.52 -5.10 11.20
N ILE A 134 1.36 -5.61 9.97
CA ILE A 134 0.11 -6.21 9.53
C ILE A 134 0.02 -7.47 10.38
N GLY A 135 -0.67 -7.35 11.51
CA GLY A 135 -0.85 -8.45 12.46
C GLY A 135 -1.48 -9.64 11.74
N GLN A 136 -0.63 -10.55 11.30
CA GLN A 136 -0.95 -11.93 11.00
C GLN A 136 -0.06 -12.79 11.87
N MET A 137 -0.68 -13.75 12.54
CA MET A 137 -0.02 -14.85 13.23
C MET A 137 1.06 -15.47 12.33
N THR A 138 2.31 -15.07 12.51
CA THR A 138 3.45 -15.77 11.93
C THR A 138 4.45 -16.00 13.05
N ASN A 139 4.11 -16.96 13.91
CA ASN A 139 5.00 -17.45 14.97
C ASN A 139 6.21 -18.24 14.43
N GLU A 140 6.38 -18.42 13.11
CA GLU A 140 7.35 -19.40 12.60
C GLU A 140 8.18 -18.99 11.37
N LEU A 141 8.13 -17.74 10.87
CA LEU A 141 8.79 -17.40 9.59
C LEU A 141 9.89 -16.33 9.65
N PHE A 142 10.31 -15.92 10.86
CA PHE A 142 11.42 -14.97 11.06
C PHE A 142 12.54 -15.47 11.99
N ASN A 143 12.55 -16.76 12.32
CA ASN A 143 13.74 -17.43 12.85
C ASN A 143 14.37 -18.22 11.70
N ASP A 144 15.33 -17.61 11.03
CA ASP A 144 16.56 -18.23 10.51
C ASP A 144 17.50 -17.14 9.98
#